data_AF-A0ABD2X218-F1
#
_entry.id   AF-A0ABD2X218-F1
#
_cell.length_a   1.000
_cell.length_b   1.000
_cell.length_c   1.000
_cell.angle_alpha   90.00
_cell.angle_beta   90.00
_cell.angle_gamma   90.00
#
_symmetry.space_group_name_H-M   'P 1'
#
loop_
_entity.id
_entity.type
_entity.pdbx_description
1 polymer ?
#
loop_
_entity_poly.entity_id
_entity_poly.type
_entity_poly.pdbx_seq_one_letter_code
_entity_poly.pdbx_strand_id
1 'polypeptide(L)'
;MFNLQRFIKTTIISTSFIKKLINQNKKIKNAIAPISHKYVTRKCSTSCNDQMSQWEQIKSNYTNKQLQLIYETLDICNTKQMKRCGLSDDQIKLLKSNKEKNHQSLEDFILLNTIEVNELENICSTIISKNEYRPRKSAVTPPISKDDIHNIQNVVGLHIGNKYFTCCQVHSMGSSCDIALWKLNSISEIFHANSNLDAIKMAINIAQSIPYADAYIIEKEQTRSQSKITVPAHRILVRQQLISSTILTSLLCRQMNDNLQQETQDHGSLYSLRPLASSQLFKLMFGNESVSSNDIVQSLFSQEDVGLKYVSFVTLTDEILDFHSRLDNFKQEELNKSLLIALTFLETEILARSL
;
A
#
# COMPACT_ATOMS: atom_id res chain seq x y z
N MET A 1 -86.72 50.83 -44.36
CA MET A 1 -86.74 49.36 -44.50
C MET A 1 -85.29 48.93 -44.77
N PHE A 2 -84.81 47.86 -44.11
CA PHE A 2 -83.42 47.52 -43.70
C PHE A 2 -82.95 48.20 -42.39
N ASN A 3 -82.42 47.52 -41.37
CA ASN A 3 -82.59 46.12 -40.94
C ASN A 3 -82.17 46.06 -39.45
N LEU A 4 -83.14 45.95 -38.54
CA LEU A 4 -82.99 46.03 -37.06
C LEU A 4 -82.41 44.74 -36.43
N GLN A 5 -81.99 43.76 -37.25
CA GLN A 5 -81.49 42.46 -36.79
C GLN A 5 -79.99 42.40 -36.46
N ARG A 6 -79.22 43.47 -36.71
CA ARG A 6 -77.76 43.47 -36.45
C ARG A 6 -77.35 44.06 -35.10
N PHE A 7 -78.25 44.71 -34.39
CA PHE A 7 -77.94 45.35 -33.08
C PHE A 7 -78.26 44.46 -31.87
N ILE A 8 -79.03 43.37 -32.03
CA ILE A 8 -79.41 42.48 -30.92
C ILE A 8 -78.41 41.31 -30.74
N LYS A 9 -77.53 41.04 -31.71
CA LYS A 9 -76.53 39.95 -31.61
C LYS A 9 -75.22 40.32 -30.90
N THR A 10 -74.94 41.60 -30.66
CA THR A 10 -73.71 42.04 -29.98
C THR A 10 -73.87 42.20 -28.46
N THR A 11 -75.09 42.23 -27.94
CA THR A 11 -75.35 42.43 -26.50
C THR A 11 -75.54 41.13 -25.71
N ILE A 12 -75.69 39.97 -26.39
CA ILE A 12 -75.95 38.68 -25.74
C ILE A 12 -74.66 37.89 -25.43
N ILE A 13 -73.50 38.33 -25.91
CA ILE A 13 -72.20 37.68 -25.60
C ILE A 13 -71.62 38.11 -24.23
N SER A 14 -72.20 39.13 -23.58
CA SER A 14 -71.65 39.69 -22.32
C SER A 14 -72.04 38.91 -21.05
N THR A 15 -73.20 38.23 -21.01
CA THR A 15 -73.69 37.66 -19.74
C THR A 15 -73.15 36.26 -19.43
N SER A 16 -72.75 35.48 -20.43
CA SER A 16 -72.14 34.15 -20.21
C SER A 16 -70.69 34.26 -19.74
N PHE A 17 -69.95 35.27 -20.20
CA PHE A 17 -68.58 35.54 -19.78
C PHE A 17 -68.52 36.10 -18.35
N ILE A 18 -69.42 37.01 -17.99
CA ILE A 18 -69.53 37.55 -16.63
C ILE A 18 -69.96 36.46 -15.62
N LYS A 19 -70.88 35.55 -15.99
CA LYS A 19 -71.22 34.40 -15.11
C LYS A 19 -70.05 33.44 -14.91
N LYS A 20 -69.18 33.24 -15.92
CA LYS A 20 -67.97 32.43 -15.80
C LYS A 20 -66.92 33.08 -14.87
N LEU A 21 -66.74 34.40 -14.95
CA LEU A 21 -65.88 35.17 -14.05
C LEU A 21 -66.38 35.21 -12.60
N ILE A 22 -67.69 35.33 -12.38
CA ILE A 22 -68.27 35.32 -11.02
C ILE A 22 -68.13 33.92 -10.37
N ASN A 23 -68.27 32.84 -11.14
CA ASN A 23 -68.07 31.48 -10.61
C ASN A 23 -66.60 31.12 -10.34
N GLN A 24 -65.65 31.68 -11.10
CA GLN A 24 -64.22 31.54 -10.80
C GLN A 24 -63.84 32.31 -9.52
N ASN A 25 -64.41 33.50 -9.29
CA ASN A 25 -64.16 34.28 -8.07
C ASN A 25 -64.79 33.67 -6.79
N LYS A 26 -65.90 32.92 -6.89
CA LYS A 26 -66.45 32.17 -5.73
C LYS A 26 -65.59 30.96 -5.35
N LYS A 27 -64.89 30.33 -6.30
CA LYS A 27 -63.90 29.28 -5.98
C LYS A 27 -62.63 29.85 -5.31
N ILE A 28 -62.28 31.10 -5.58
CA ILE A 28 -61.11 31.75 -4.96
C ILE A 28 -61.41 32.21 -3.52
N LYS A 29 -62.66 32.57 -3.18
CA LYS A 29 -63.03 33.00 -1.81
C LYS A 29 -63.17 31.87 -0.78
N ASN A 30 -63.32 30.62 -1.20
CA ASN A 30 -63.44 29.47 -0.28
C ASN A 30 -62.14 28.66 -0.10
N ALA A 31 -61.01 29.16 -0.61
CA ALA A 31 -59.68 28.55 -0.43
C ALA A 31 -58.73 29.41 0.42
N ILE A 32 -59.23 30.47 1.07
CA ILE A 32 -58.47 31.25 2.04
C ILE A 32 -58.82 30.74 3.43
N ALA A 33 -58.18 29.63 3.80
CA ALA A 33 -58.03 29.24 5.20
C ALA A 33 -57.29 30.38 5.94
N PRO A 34 -57.55 30.59 7.24
CA PRO A 34 -56.91 31.67 7.99
C PRO A 34 -55.39 31.49 7.91
N ILE A 35 -54.72 32.52 7.37
CA ILE A 35 -53.29 32.70 7.50
C ILE A 35 -53.04 32.89 8.99
N SER A 36 -52.80 31.79 9.71
CA SER A 36 -52.05 31.87 10.96
C SER A 36 -50.71 32.47 10.57
N HIS A 37 -50.36 33.63 11.11
CA HIS A 37 -48.98 34.10 11.13
C HIS A 37 -48.15 33.08 11.91
N LYS A 38 -47.79 31.97 11.26
CA LYS A 38 -46.61 31.21 11.63
C LYS A 38 -45.47 32.15 11.32
N TYR A 39 -44.92 32.74 12.38
CA TYR A 39 -43.55 33.20 12.37
C TYR A 39 -42.73 32.08 11.75
N VAL A 40 -42.32 32.24 10.48
CA VAL A 40 -41.17 31.53 9.96
C VAL A 40 -39.99 32.21 10.62
N THR A 41 -39.74 31.85 11.88
CA THR A 41 -38.40 31.94 12.41
C THR A 41 -37.55 31.12 11.47
N ARG A 42 -36.70 31.79 10.68
CA ARG A 42 -35.54 31.15 10.07
C ARG A 42 -34.82 30.43 11.21
N LYS A 43 -35.01 29.11 11.33
CA LYS A 43 -34.10 28.22 12.04
C LYS A 43 -32.83 28.09 11.20
N CYS A 44 -32.16 29.20 10.97
CA CYS A 44 -30.91 29.29 10.21
C CYS A 44 -29.92 30.09 11.06
N SER A 45 -29.49 29.50 12.17
CA SER A 45 -28.26 29.89 12.87
C SER A 45 -27.97 29.00 14.08
N THR A 46 -28.98 28.49 14.81
CA THR A 46 -28.72 27.70 16.03
C THR A 46 -28.13 26.32 15.73
N SER A 47 -28.75 25.51 14.87
CA SER A 47 -28.28 24.14 14.61
C SER A 47 -26.88 24.05 14.00
N CYS A 48 -26.49 24.99 13.13
CA CYS A 48 -25.17 25.01 12.52
C CYS A 48 -24.11 25.56 13.48
N ASN A 49 -24.46 26.56 14.30
CA ASN A 49 -23.57 27.03 15.38
C ASN A 49 -23.35 25.96 16.45
N ASP A 50 -24.38 25.18 16.78
CA ASP A 50 -24.27 24.07 17.75
C ASP A 50 -23.34 22.96 17.21
N GLN A 51 -23.49 22.58 15.93
CA GLN A 51 -22.59 21.62 15.28
C GLN A 51 -21.16 22.15 15.16
N MET A 52 -20.97 23.42 14.82
CA MET A 52 -19.63 24.00 14.72
C MET A 52 -18.93 24.10 16.08
N SER A 53 -19.69 24.40 17.14
CA SER A 53 -19.16 24.41 18.51
C SER A 53 -18.73 23.01 18.97
N GLN A 54 -19.52 21.98 18.62
CA GLN A 54 -19.15 20.58 18.86
C GLN A 54 -17.91 20.17 18.07
N TRP A 55 -17.80 20.61 16.81
CA TRP A 55 -16.63 20.34 15.99
C TRP A 55 -15.37 20.98 16.55
N GLU A 56 -15.39 22.25 16.97
CA GLU A 56 -14.21 22.89 17.56
C GLU A 56 -13.72 22.16 18.82
N GLN A 57 -14.65 21.61 19.61
CA GLN A 57 -14.30 20.77 20.75
C GLN A 57 -13.62 19.46 20.30
N ILE A 58 -14.14 18.78 19.29
CA ILE A 58 -13.57 17.53 18.74
C ILE A 58 -12.24 17.77 18.03
N LYS A 59 -12.15 18.85 17.25
CA LYS A 59 -10.95 19.28 16.52
C LYS A 59 -9.77 19.50 17.45
N SER A 60 -10.03 20.01 18.66
CA SER A 60 -9.00 20.19 19.69
C SER A 60 -8.32 18.90 20.15
N ASN A 61 -8.94 17.73 19.90
CA ASN A 61 -8.35 16.42 20.20
C ASN A 61 -7.29 15.99 19.18
N TYR A 62 -7.12 16.72 18.08
CA TYR A 62 -6.19 16.38 17.00
C TYR A 62 -5.10 17.43 16.84
N THR A 63 -3.87 16.98 16.60
CA THR A 63 -2.75 17.87 16.24
C THR A 63 -2.91 18.40 14.81
N ASN A 64 -2.27 19.53 14.50
CA ASN A 64 -2.30 20.10 13.14
C ASN A 64 -1.85 19.11 12.05
N LYS A 65 -0.86 18.25 12.35
CA LYS A 65 -0.41 17.20 11.42
C LYS A 65 -1.49 16.14 11.18
N GLN A 66 -2.21 15.75 12.24
CA GLN A 66 -3.33 14.80 12.12
C GLN A 66 -4.49 15.41 11.33
N LEU A 67 -4.82 16.69 11.58
CA LEU A 67 -5.86 17.40 10.84
C LEU A 67 -5.53 17.52 9.34
N GLN A 68 -4.29 17.82 8.99
CA GLN A 68 -3.84 17.84 7.60
C GLN A 68 -3.97 16.47 6.93
N LEU A 69 -3.53 15.40 7.61
CA LEU A 69 -3.65 14.03 7.12
C LEU A 69 -5.11 13.61 6.89
N ILE A 70 -6.00 13.98 7.81
CA ILE A 70 -7.44 13.73 7.67
C ILE A 70 -7.96 14.46 6.43
N TYR A 71 -7.65 15.75 6.27
CA TYR A 71 -8.10 16.54 5.13
C TYR A 71 -7.63 15.94 3.79
N GLU A 72 -6.34 15.63 3.65
CA GLU A 72 -5.80 14.97 2.45
C GLU A 72 -6.47 13.61 2.18
N THR A 73 -6.80 12.86 3.23
CA THR A 73 -7.51 11.58 3.12
C THR A 73 -8.95 11.75 2.62
N LEU A 74 -9.63 12.83 2.99
CA LEU A 74 -11.03 13.06 2.59
C LEU A 74 -11.12 13.71 1.20
N ASP A 75 -10.26 14.68 0.91
CA ASP A 75 -10.33 15.47 -0.32
C ASP A 75 -9.66 14.73 -1.49
N ILE A 76 -8.45 14.21 -1.29
CA ILE A 76 -7.59 13.72 -2.37
C ILE A 76 -7.79 12.23 -2.64
N CYS A 77 -8.06 11.42 -1.61
CA CYS A 77 -8.04 9.96 -1.79
C CYS A 77 -9.18 9.43 -2.66
N ASN A 78 -8.87 8.36 -3.39
CA ASN A 78 -9.84 7.57 -4.15
C ASN A 78 -10.51 6.48 -3.28
N THR A 79 -11.53 5.82 -3.82
CA THR A 79 -12.29 4.75 -3.15
C THR A 79 -11.41 3.65 -2.55
N LYS A 80 -10.35 3.24 -3.25
CA LYS A 80 -9.46 2.17 -2.79
C LYS A 80 -8.62 2.65 -1.60
N GLN A 81 -8.16 3.89 -1.62
CA GLN A 81 -7.41 4.51 -0.54
C GLN A 81 -8.28 4.75 0.70
N MET A 82 -9.52 5.23 0.54
CA MET A 82 -10.47 5.40 1.65
C MET A 82 -10.80 4.09 2.37
N LYS A 83 -11.01 2.98 1.63
CA LYS A 83 -11.16 1.64 2.23
C LYS A 83 -9.93 1.20 3.02
N ARG A 84 -8.73 1.51 2.52
CA ARG A 84 -7.47 1.19 3.22
C ARG A 84 -7.40 1.93 4.56
N CYS A 85 -7.87 3.18 4.62
CA CYS A 85 -8.00 3.96 5.85
C CYS A 85 -9.09 3.45 6.81
N GLY A 86 -9.87 2.42 6.44
CA GLY A 86 -10.83 1.78 7.32
C GLY A 86 -12.26 2.29 7.20
N LEU A 87 -12.53 3.16 6.23
CA LEU A 87 -13.87 3.69 6.01
C LEU A 87 -14.80 2.61 5.42
N SER A 88 -16.04 2.60 5.90
CA SER A 88 -17.09 1.71 5.40
C SER A 88 -17.56 2.13 4.00
N ASP A 89 -18.19 1.22 3.28
CA ASP A 89 -18.74 1.52 1.95
C ASP A 89 -19.79 2.64 2.00
N ASP A 90 -20.52 2.77 3.11
CA ASP A 90 -21.53 3.82 3.30
C ASP A 90 -20.88 5.18 3.54
N GLN A 91 -19.84 5.25 4.37
CA GLN A 91 -19.04 6.47 4.58
C GLN A 91 -18.40 6.96 3.28
N ILE A 92 -17.90 6.04 2.45
CA ILE A 92 -17.28 6.38 1.17
C ILE A 92 -18.32 6.89 0.17
N LYS A 93 -19.50 6.29 0.13
CA LYS A 93 -20.61 6.79 -0.70
C LYS A 93 -21.03 8.19 -0.27
N LEU A 94 -21.18 8.42 1.04
CA LEU A 94 -21.53 9.71 1.62
C LEU A 94 -20.50 10.79 1.24
N LEU A 95 -19.20 10.49 1.37
CA LEU A 95 -18.12 11.40 0.98
C LEU A 95 -18.11 11.67 -0.52
N LYS A 96 -18.35 10.65 -1.36
CA LYS A 96 -18.38 10.81 -2.82
C LYS A 96 -19.56 11.63 -3.33
N SER A 97 -20.76 11.45 -2.78
CA SER A 97 -21.92 12.27 -3.14
C SER A 97 -21.71 13.76 -2.84
N ASN A 98 -20.72 14.07 -1.99
CA ASN A 98 -20.43 15.43 -1.55
C ASN A 98 -19.17 16.04 -2.19
N LYS A 99 -18.40 15.30 -3.01
CA LYS A 99 -17.19 15.81 -3.71
C LYS A 99 -17.49 16.86 -4.79
N GLU A 100 -18.73 16.99 -5.26
CA GLU A 100 -19.12 18.01 -6.24
C GLU A 100 -19.17 19.43 -5.64
N LYS A 101 -19.06 19.55 -4.32
CA LYS A 101 -18.96 20.84 -3.61
C LYS A 101 -17.48 21.07 -3.26
N ASN A 102 -16.91 22.20 -3.68
CA ASN A 102 -15.52 22.54 -3.37
C ASN A 102 -15.33 22.71 -1.86
N HIS A 103 -14.64 21.77 -1.21
CA HIS A 103 -14.27 21.86 0.21
C HIS A 103 -12.83 22.39 0.32
N GLN A 104 -12.65 23.56 0.91
CA GLN A 104 -11.35 24.17 1.18
C GLN A 104 -10.81 23.81 2.57
N SER A 105 -11.68 23.35 3.47
CA SER A 105 -11.28 22.91 4.80
C SER A 105 -12.17 21.78 5.37
N LEU A 106 -11.78 21.23 6.53
CA LEU A 106 -12.57 20.23 7.25
C LEU A 106 -13.91 20.80 7.75
N GLU A 107 -13.96 22.09 8.05
CA GLU A 107 -15.15 22.79 8.51
C GLU A 107 -16.23 22.86 7.42
N ASP A 108 -15.83 22.85 6.14
CA ASP A 108 -16.77 22.88 5.02
C ASP A 108 -17.67 21.65 4.97
N PHE A 109 -17.17 20.49 5.44
CA PHE A 109 -17.96 19.26 5.53
C PHE A 109 -19.12 19.38 6.53
N ILE A 110 -19.01 20.27 7.51
CA ILE A 110 -20.06 20.56 8.50
C ILE A 110 -20.91 21.76 8.05
N LEU A 111 -20.28 22.84 7.57
CA LEU A 111 -20.97 24.05 7.12
C LEU A 111 -21.95 23.80 5.97
N LEU A 112 -21.63 22.83 5.11
CA LEU A 112 -22.50 22.44 3.99
C LEU A 112 -23.60 21.43 4.40
N ASN A 113 -23.76 21.15 5.70
CA ASN A 113 -24.62 20.09 6.27
C ASN A 113 -24.45 18.74 5.57
N THR A 114 -23.23 18.46 5.09
CA THR A 114 -22.95 17.27 4.29
C THR A 114 -22.68 16.03 5.14
N ILE A 115 -22.17 16.22 6.36
CA ILE A 115 -21.85 15.17 7.32
C ILE A 115 -22.16 15.68 8.73
N GLU A 116 -22.80 14.85 9.56
CA GLU A 116 -23.00 15.18 10.97
C GLU A 116 -21.68 15.11 11.75
N VAL A 117 -21.52 15.95 12.77
CA VAL A 117 -20.28 16.07 13.55
C VAL A 117 -19.83 14.74 14.15
N ASN A 118 -20.76 13.93 14.67
CA ASN A 118 -20.47 12.60 15.23
C ASN A 118 -19.94 11.63 14.17
N GLU A 119 -20.46 11.72 12.95
CA GLU A 119 -20.03 10.86 11.84
C GLU A 119 -18.67 11.31 11.31
N LEU A 120 -18.42 12.63 11.26
CA LEU A 120 -17.11 13.18 10.95
C LEU A 120 -16.07 12.80 12.02
N GLU A 121 -16.42 12.84 13.30
CA GLU A 121 -15.55 12.38 14.39
C GLU A 121 -15.20 10.90 14.26
N ASN A 122 -16.18 10.05 13.94
CA ASN A 122 -15.93 8.62 13.71
C ASN A 122 -15.01 8.40 12.51
N ILE A 123 -15.18 9.17 11.43
CA ILE A 123 -14.31 9.15 10.26
C ILE A 123 -12.89 9.59 10.63
N CYS A 124 -12.73 10.72 11.33
CA CYS A 124 -11.45 11.24 11.79
C CYS A 124 -10.73 10.25 12.70
N SER A 125 -11.40 9.73 13.73
CA SER A 125 -10.84 8.73 14.64
C SER A 125 -10.51 7.42 13.94
N THR A 126 -11.26 7.01 12.92
CA THR A 126 -10.94 5.82 12.10
C THR A 126 -9.68 6.05 11.26
N ILE A 127 -9.56 7.21 10.60
CA ILE A 127 -8.39 7.60 9.81
C ILE A 127 -7.15 7.66 10.71
N ILE A 128 -7.28 8.30 11.88
CA ILE A 128 -6.17 8.44 12.83
C ILE A 128 -5.84 7.11 13.50
N SER A 129 -6.78 6.30 13.97
CA SER A 129 -6.47 5.01 14.61
C SER A 129 -5.86 3.96 13.67
N LYS A 130 -6.13 4.04 12.36
CA LYS A 130 -5.44 3.24 11.34
C LYS A 130 -4.07 3.79 10.94
N ASN A 131 -3.88 5.10 11.02
CA ASN A 131 -2.60 5.77 10.75
C ASN A 131 -1.74 5.95 12.01
N GLU A 132 -2.30 5.75 13.20
CA GLU A 132 -1.58 5.65 14.46
C GLU A 132 -0.58 4.53 14.25
N TYR A 133 0.68 4.92 14.38
CA TYR A 133 1.86 4.14 14.13
C TYR A 133 1.86 2.93 15.08
N ARG A 134 1.06 1.91 14.79
CA ARG A 134 1.31 0.58 15.34
C ARG A 134 2.70 0.25 14.84
N PRO A 135 3.69 0.06 15.72
CA PRO A 135 5.01 -0.34 15.27
C PRO A 135 4.80 -1.60 14.44
N ARG A 136 4.92 -1.48 13.12
CA ARG A 136 4.92 -2.64 12.24
C ARG A 136 6.02 -3.52 12.80
N LYS A 137 5.65 -4.72 13.25
CA LYS A 137 6.66 -5.72 13.62
C LYS A 137 7.57 -5.83 12.41
N SER A 138 8.82 -5.39 12.57
CA SER A 138 9.79 -5.38 11.47
C SER A 138 9.79 -6.76 10.84
N ALA A 139 9.71 -6.78 9.51
CA ALA A 139 9.78 -8.00 8.73
C ALA A 139 11.18 -8.62 8.75
N VAL A 140 12.17 -7.88 9.26
CA VAL A 140 13.57 -8.28 9.33
C VAL A 140 14.10 -8.40 10.76
N THR A 141 15.19 -9.14 10.90
CA THR A 141 16.00 -9.24 12.11
C THR A 141 17.47 -9.05 11.74
N PRO A 142 18.22 -8.17 12.41
CA PRO A 142 17.75 -7.19 13.39
C PRO A 142 16.81 -6.15 12.77
N PRO A 143 15.97 -5.45 13.57
CA PRO A 143 15.17 -4.35 13.05
C PRO A 143 16.08 -3.18 12.62
N ILE A 144 15.77 -2.58 11.47
CA ILE A 144 16.51 -1.41 10.96
C ILE A 144 16.12 -0.17 11.77
N SER A 145 17.11 0.60 12.23
CA SER A 145 16.88 1.89 12.89
C SER A 145 16.33 2.91 11.89
N LYS A 146 15.77 4.02 12.37
CA LYS A 146 15.26 5.06 11.44
C LYS A 146 16.39 5.77 10.70
N ASP A 147 17.52 5.94 11.37
CA ASP A 147 18.67 6.67 10.84
C ASP A 147 19.37 5.86 9.73
N ASP A 148 19.35 4.52 9.85
CA ASP A 148 20.00 3.63 8.87
C ASP A 148 19.22 3.49 7.56
N ILE A 149 17.90 3.70 7.56
CA ILE A 149 17.05 3.48 6.37
C ILE A 149 17.52 4.32 5.20
N HIS A 150 17.92 5.57 5.45
CA HIS A 150 18.35 6.50 4.41
C HIS A 150 19.72 6.17 3.83
N ASN A 151 20.50 5.35 4.55
CA ASN A 151 21.85 4.94 4.14
C ASN A 151 21.83 3.65 3.29
N ILE A 152 20.69 2.97 3.18
CA ILE A 152 20.57 1.72 2.44
C ILE A 152 20.02 2.01 1.04
N GLN A 153 20.90 1.96 0.04
CA GLN A 153 20.54 2.12 -1.38
C GLN A 153 20.88 0.89 -2.19
N ASN A 154 21.98 0.21 -1.86
CA ASN A 154 22.47 -0.98 -2.53
C ASN A 154 22.20 -2.21 -1.67
N VAL A 155 21.33 -3.10 -2.15
CA VAL A 155 20.88 -4.29 -1.43
C VAL A 155 21.22 -5.55 -2.21
N VAL A 156 21.71 -6.57 -1.52
CA VAL A 156 21.94 -7.90 -2.08
C VAL A 156 21.00 -8.92 -1.45
N GLY A 157 20.06 -9.45 -2.23
CA GLY A 157 19.25 -10.60 -1.83
C GLY A 157 20.02 -11.90 -2.04
N LEU A 158 20.05 -12.75 -1.03
CA LEU A 158 20.77 -14.02 -1.01
C LEU A 158 19.79 -15.19 -0.87
N HIS A 159 19.91 -16.18 -1.75
CA HIS A 159 19.18 -17.43 -1.63
C HIS A 159 20.13 -18.63 -1.71
N ILE A 160 19.94 -19.58 -0.79
CA ILE A 160 20.77 -20.77 -0.65
C ILE A 160 19.84 -21.97 -0.76
N GLY A 161 19.76 -22.52 -1.97
CA GLY A 161 18.90 -23.66 -2.28
C GLY A 161 19.60 -25.01 -2.08
N ASN A 162 18.99 -26.06 -2.63
CA ASN A 162 19.51 -27.43 -2.51
C ASN A 162 20.67 -27.72 -3.46
N LYS A 163 20.78 -26.98 -4.56
CA LYS A 163 21.81 -27.19 -5.59
C LYS A 163 22.48 -25.91 -6.04
N TYR A 164 21.88 -24.76 -5.73
CA TYR A 164 22.32 -23.48 -6.21
C TYR A 164 22.39 -22.47 -5.07
N PHE A 165 23.41 -21.63 -5.14
CA PHE A 165 23.47 -20.35 -4.46
C PHE A 165 23.10 -19.29 -5.49
N THR A 166 22.22 -18.37 -5.15
CA THR A 166 21.86 -17.25 -6.03
C THR A 166 21.94 -15.94 -5.27
N CYS A 167 22.42 -14.89 -5.94
CA CYS A 167 22.46 -13.55 -5.39
C CYS A 167 22.01 -12.52 -6.42
N CYS A 168 21.24 -11.53 -5.96
CA CYS A 168 20.73 -10.44 -6.76
C CYS A 168 21.08 -9.12 -6.08
N GLN A 169 21.87 -8.28 -6.75
CA GLN A 169 22.17 -6.92 -6.31
C GLN A 169 21.19 -5.96 -6.96
N VAL A 170 20.53 -5.16 -6.13
CA VAL A 170 19.53 -4.18 -6.53
C VAL A 170 19.93 -2.82 -5.97
N HIS A 171 20.02 -1.82 -6.85
CA HIS A 171 20.18 -0.42 -6.48
C HIS A 171 18.81 0.27 -6.43
N SER A 172 18.48 0.85 -5.29
CA SER A 172 17.27 1.61 -5.06
C SER A 172 17.51 3.09 -5.36
N MET A 173 16.76 3.62 -6.33
CA MET A 173 16.77 5.03 -6.72
C MET A 173 15.35 5.58 -6.51
N GLY A 174 15.03 5.88 -5.25
CA GLY A 174 13.67 6.25 -4.85
C GLY A 174 12.71 5.07 -5.01
N SER A 175 11.66 5.22 -5.84
CA SER A 175 10.71 4.13 -6.11
C SER A 175 11.13 3.21 -7.27
N SER A 176 12.26 3.50 -7.92
CA SER A 176 12.80 2.66 -9.00
C SER A 176 13.89 1.74 -8.48
N CYS A 177 13.94 0.52 -9.00
CA CYS A 177 14.94 -0.48 -8.60
C CYS A 177 15.69 -0.99 -9.82
N ASP A 178 17.02 -0.89 -9.80
CA ASP A 178 17.89 -1.36 -10.89
C ASP A 178 18.64 -2.63 -10.48
N ILE A 179 18.50 -3.70 -11.26
CA ILE A 179 19.21 -4.96 -11.05
C ILE A 179 20.62 -4.82 -11.63
N ALA A 180 21.59 -4.54 -10.76
CA ALA A 180 22.99 -4.35 -11.15
C ALA A 180 23.73 -5.68 -11.37
N LEU A 181 23.34 -6.74 -10.66
CA LEU A 181 23.97 -8.05 -10.76
C LEU A 181 22.97 -9.15 -10.43
N TRP A 182 23.01 -10.24 -11.19
CA TRP A 182 22.26 -11.44 -10.86
C TRP A 182 23.06 -12.70 -11.17
N LYS A 183 23.43 -13.46 -10.14
CA LYS A 183 24.31 -14.62 -10.27
C LYS A 183 23.65 -15.89 -9.75
N LEU A 184 24.01 -17.00 -10.40
CA LEU A 184 23.70 -18.36 -9.99
C LEU A 184 25.00 -19.18 -9.97
N ASN A 185 25.28 -19.80 -8.84
CA ASN A 185 26.45 -20.66 -8.64
C ASN A 185 25.96 -22.05 -8.23
N SER A 186 26.48 -23.09 -8.88
CA SER A 186 26.22 -24.46 -8.43
C SER A 186 26.94 -24.74 -7.13
N ILE A 187 26.22 -25.33 -6.18
CA ILE A 187 26.73 -25.88 -4.93
C ILE A 187 26.42 -27.39 -4.82
N SER A 188 26.02 -28.03 -5.92
CA SER A 188 25.63 -29.44 -5.95
C SER A 188 26.76 -30.38 -5.51
N GLU A 189 28.01 -30.05 -5.88
CA GLU A 189 29.20 -30.83 -5.53
C GLU A 189 29.41 -30.91 -4.02
N ILE A 190 28.93 -29.92 -3.26
CA ILE A 190 29.08 -29.88 -1.81
C ILE A 190 28.31 -31.02 -1.14
N PHE A 191 27.13 -31.38 -1.65
CA PHE A 191 26.30 -32.43 -1.06
C PHE A 191 26.85 -33.84 -1.33
N HIS A 192 27.77 -33.95 -2.30
CA HIS A 192 28.49 -35.19 -2.59
C HIS A 192 29.87 -35.23 -1.93
N ALA A 193 30.45 -34.06 -1.59
CA ALA A 193 31.71 -33.98 -0.86
C ALA A 193 31.53 -34.48 0.58
N ASN A 194 32.38 -35.43 1.00
CA ASN A 194 32.33 -36.00 2.35
C ASN A 194 32.93 -35.09 3.44
N SER A 195 33.58 -33.97 3.07
CA SER A 195 34.30 -33.11 4.00
C SER A 195 33.57 -31.80 4.29
N ASN A 196 33.48 -31.40 5.56
CA ASN A 196 33.00 -30.07 5.95
C ASN A 196 33.98 -28.96 5.56
N LEU A 197 35.28 -29.27 5.47
CA LEU A 197 36.31 -28.32 5.08
C LEU A 197 36.10 -27.81 3.66
N ASP A 198 35.72 -28.71 2.74
CA ASP A 198 35.48 -28.34 1.34
C ASP A 198 34.22 -27.46 1.20
N ALA A 199 33.18 -27.73 2.00
CA ALA A 199 31.99 -26.89 2.07
C ALA A 199 32.34 -25.47 2.56
N ILE A 200 33.17 -25.36 3.60
CA ILE A 200 33.63 -24.07 4.15
C ILE A 200 34.45 -23.31 3.11
N LYS A 201 35.42 -23.97 2.44
CA LYS A 201 36.23 -23.34 1.38
C LYS A 201 35.36 -22.81 0.24
N MET A 202 34.38 -23.60 -0.21
CA MET A 202 33.46 -23.15 -1.26
C MET A 202 32.61 -21.97 -0.79
N ALA A 203 32.08 -22.02 0.43
CA ALA A 203 31.30 -20.92 1.01
C ALA A 203 32.10 -19.62 1.11
N ILE A 204 33.39 -19.69 1.49
CA ILE A 204 34.30 -18.53 1.50
C ILE A 204 34.49 -17.98 0.07
N ASN A 205 34.75 -18.85 -0.91
CA ASN A 205 34.89 -18.44 -2.30
C ASN A 205 33.62 -17.78 -2.85
N ILE A 206 32.44 -18.30 -2.50
CA ILE A 206 31.15 -17.70 -2.83
C ILE A 206 31.06 -16.30 -2.19
N ALA A 207 31.34 -16.18 -0.89
CA ALA A 207 31.28 -14.90 -0.19
C ALA A 207 32.20 -13.83 -0.82
N GLN A 208 33.39 -14.22 -1.26
CA GLN A 208 34.32 -13.34 -1.97
C GLN A 208 33.77 -12.85 -3.32
N SER A 209 32.90 -13.63 -3.97
CA SER A 209 32.30 -13.27 -5.26
C SER A 209 31.07 -12.37 -5.17
N ILE A 210 30.52 -12.21 -3.96
CA ILE A 210 29.37 -11.34 -3.67
C ILE A 210 29.86 -9.89 -3.62
N PRO A 211 29.25 -8.97 -4.38
CA PRO A 211 29.65 -7.56 -4.40
C PRO A 211 29.44 -6.89 -3.03
N TYR A 212 30.07 -5.73 -2.85
CA TYR A 212 29.80 -4.87 -1.69
C TYR A 212 28.37 -4.29 -1.78
N ALA A 213 27.72 -4.19 -0.63
CA ALA A 213 26.37 -3.66 -0.48
C ALA A 213 26.15 -3.08 0.92
N ASP A 214 25.19 -2.17 1.02
CA ASP A 214 24.77 -1.56 2.28
C ASP A 214 24.00 -2.59 3.13
N ALA A 215 23.25 -3.47 2.46
CA ALA A 215 22.49 -4.53 3.11
C ALA A 215 22.56 -5.87 2.36
N TYR A 216 22.88 -6.94 3.06
CA TYR A 216 22.78 -8.34 2.63
C TYR A 216 21.56 -8.98 3.29
N ILE A 217 20.66 -9.52 2.49
CA ILE A 217 19.37 -10.01 2.95
C ILE A 217 19.26 -11.50 2.68
N ILE A 218 18.91 -12.27 3.70
CA ILE A 218 18.52 -13.67 3.56
C ILE A 218 17.11 -13.89 4.10
N GLU A 219 16.38 -14.82 3.51
CA GLU A 219 15.09 -15.24 4.06
C GLU A 219 15.29 -16.43 5.00
N LYS A 220 14.73 -16.34 6.22
CA LYS A 220 14.82 -17.44 7.18
C LYS A 220 14.10 -18.67 6.63
N GLU A 221 14.77 -19.80 6.72
CA GLU A 221 14.16 -21.06 6.35
C GLU A 221 13.04 -21.44 7.33
N GLN A 222 11.95 -22.03 6.80
CA GLN A 222 10.85 -22.47 7.64
C GLN A 222 11.31 -23.66 8.49
N THR A 223 11.34 -23.50 9.81
CA THR A 223 11.70 -24.58 10.73
C THR A 223 10.61 -25.65 10.71
N ARG A 224 10.81 -26.72 9.93
CA ARG A 224 9.96 -27.92 10.00
C ARG A 224 10.26 -28.67 11.29
N SER A 225 9.24 -29.25 11.92
CA SER A 225 9.44 -30.08 13.12
C SER A 225 10.43 -31.21 12.83
N GLN A 226 11.52 -31.26 13.61
CA GLN A 226 12.58 -32.25 13.47
C GLN A 226 12.09 -33.70 13.58
N SER A 227 10.94 -33.91 14.22
CA SER A 227 10.32 -35.23 14.45
C SER A 227 9.94 -36.02 13.18
N LYS A 228 9.91 -35.39 12.00
CA LYS A 228 9.47 -36.02 10.73
C LYS A 228 10.52 -36.00 9.61
N ILE A 229 11.75 -35.58 9.90
CA ILE A 229 12.78 -35.40 8.86
C ILE A 229 13.59 -36.69 8.72
N THR A 230 13.75 -37.18 7.49
CA THR A 230 14.60 -38.35 7.20
C THR A 230 16.08 -38.00 7.42
N VAL A 231 16.90 -38.99 7.78
CA VAL A 231 18.35 -38.77 8.01
C VAL A 231 19.05 -38.08 6.83
N PRO A 232 18.79 -38.45 5.54
CA PRO A 232 19.38 -37.75 4.40
C PRO A 232 18.94 -36.29 4.30
N ALA A 233 17.65 -35.99 4.51
CA ALA A 233 17.14 -34.63 4.46
C ALA A 233 17.72 -33.77 5.60
N HIS A 234 17.88 -34.33 6.79
CA HIS A 234 18.53 -33.63 7.91
C HIS A 234 19.98 -33.27 7.59
N ARG A 235 20.75 -34.19 6.97
CA ARG A 235 22.14 -33.90 6.56
C ARG A 235 22.22 -32.77 5.56
N ILE A 236 21.32 -32.72 4.58
CA ILE A 236 21.25 -31.64 3.58
C ILE A 236 21.00 -30.31 4.30
N LEU A 237 20.02 -30.24 5.20
CA LEU A 237 19.69 -29.03 5.95
C LEU A 237 20.85 -28.52 6.81
N VAL A 238 21.50 -29.40 7.57
CA VAL A 238 22.67 -29.02 8.40
C VAL A 238 23.80 -28.47 7.52
N ARG A 239 24.00 -29.07 6.33
CA ARG A 239 25.05 -28.64 5.41
C ARG A 239 24.73 -27.30 4.74
N GLN A 240 23.47 -27.07 4.39
CA GLN A 240 22.99 -25.76 3.95
C GLN A 240 23.20 -24.70 5.02
N GLN A 241 22.84 -25.00 6.28
CA GLN A 241 23.07 -24.10 7.40
C GLN A 241 24.56 -23.76 7.60
N LEU A 242 25.45 -24.75 7.45
CA LEU A 242 26.89 -24.53 7.51
C LEU A 242 27.36 -23.58 6.38
N ILE A 243 26.93 -23.81 5.14
CA ILE A 243 27.28 -22.95 3.99
C ILE A 243 26.74 -21.54 4.20
N SER A 244 25.46 -21.40 4.54
CA SER A 244 24.82 -20.13 4.83
C SER A 244 25.56 -19.38 5.93
N SER A 245 25.77 -20.00 7.08
CA SER A 245 26.49 -19.38 8.19
C SER A 245 27.89 -18.93 7.77
N THR A 246 28.63 -19.76 7.05
CA THR A 246 29.99 -19.43 6.59
C THR A 246 29.99 -18.24 5.62
N ILE A 247 29.05 -18.19 4.67
CA ILE A 247 28.92 -17.05 3.74
C ILE A 247 28.63 -15.78 4.53
N LEU A 248 27.63 -15.81 5.41
CA LEU A 248 27.19 -14.65 6.17
C LEU A 248 28.27 -14.15 7.13
N THR A 249 28.95 -15.04 7.85
CA THR A 249 30.09 -14.68 8.69
C THR A 249 31.24 -14.10 7.88
N SER A 250 31.53 -14.65 6.70
CA SER A 250 32.59 -14.12 5.83
C SER A 250 32.27 -12.70 5.34
N LEU A 251 31.01 -12.43 4.99
CA LEU A 251 30.54 -11.09 4.60
C LEU A 251 30.65 -10.10 5.76
N LEU A 252 30.24 -10.51 6.97
CA LEU A 252 30.35 -9.68 8.18
C LEU A 252 31.81 -9.37 8.52
N CYS A 253 32.69 -10.38 8.49
CA CYS A 253 34.11 -10.18 8.74
C CYS A 253 34.75 -9.26 7.68
N ARG A 254 34.34 -9.37 6.42
CA ARG A 254 34.80 -8.48 5.35
C ARG A 254 34.47 -7.02 5.67
N GLN A 255 33.25 -6.74 6.12
CA GLN A 255 32.83 -5.38 6.49
C GLN A 255 33.48 -4.85 7.75
N MET A 256 33.65 -5.69 8.78
CA MET A 256 34.35 -5.27 10.00
C MET A 256 35.80 -4.85 9.71
N ASN A 257 36.48 -5.56 8.80
CA ASN A 257 37.85 -5.20 8.42
C ASN A 257 37.92 -3.87 7.66
N ASP A 258 36.92 -3.57 6.82
CA ASP A 258 36.86 -2.30 6.10
C ASP A 258 36.49 -1.13 7.04
N ASN A 259 35.58 -1.36 8.01
CA ASN A 259 35.22 -0.38 9.04
C ASN A 259 36.36 -0.11 10.05
N LEU A 260 37.33 -1.03 10.20
CA LEU A 260 38.53 -0.73 11.00
C LEU A 260 39.46 0.26 10.28
N GLN A 261 39.31 0.43 8.96
CA GLN A 261 40.07 1.41 8.16
C GLN A 261 39.32 2.75 7.99
N GLN A 262 38.01 2.77 8.21
CA GLN A 262 37.15 3.95 8.11
C GLN A 262 36.39 4.10 9.43
N GLU A 263 36.65 5.15 10.23
CA GLU A 263 36.00 5.43 11.53
C GLU A 263 34.48 5.72 11.44
N THR A 264 33.72 4.89 10.74
CA THR A 264 32.27 5.00 10.54
C THR A 264 31.52 3.97 11.38
N GLN A 265 30.34 4.37 11.86
CA GLN A 265 29.51 3.58 12.77
C GLN A 265 29.14 2.21 12.20
N ASP A 266 29.04 1.25 13.12
CA ASP A 266 28.73 -0.17 12.93
C ASP A 266 27.26 -0.34 12.48
N HIS A 267 26.97 -0.02 11.21
CA HIS A 267 25.66 -0.30 10.63
C HIS A 267 25.59 -1.79 10.30
N GLY A 268 24.69 -2.50 11.01
CA GLY A 268 24.42 -3.89 10.74
C GLY A 268 24.00 -4.07 9.29
N SER A 269 24.83 -4.72 8.49
CA SER A 269 24.59 -4.92 7.07
C SER A 269 23.79 -6.19 6.78
N LEU A 270 23.73 -7.12 7.73
CA LEU A 270 23.13 -8.42 7.52
C LEU A 270 21.74 -8.47 8.14
N TYR A 271 20.74 -8.75 7.30
CA TYR A 271 19.35 -8.83 7.69
C TYR A 271 18.73 -10.16 7.30
N SER A 272 17.84 -10.64 8.17
CA SER A 272 17.08 -11.86 7.95
C SER A 272 15.59 -11.57 7.87
N LEU A 273 14.98 -11.76 6.71
CA LEU A 273 13.54 -11.72 6.54
C LEU A 273 12.86 -12.89 7.28
N ARG A 274 11.63 -12.66 7.73
CA ARG A 274 10.78 -13.75 8.24
C ARG A 274 10.55 -14.83 7.16
N PRO A 275 10.35 -16.09 7.55
CA PRO A 275 10.08 -17.15 6.58
C PRO A 275 8.84 -16.86 5.72
N LEU A 276 8.96 -17.15 4.43
CA LEU A 276 7.92 -16.96 3.40
C LEU A 276 7.46 -15.51 3.22
N ALA A 277 8.23 -14.52 3.69
CA ALA A 277 7.91 -13.11 3.52
C ALA A 277 7.82 -12.72 2.04
N SER A 278 8.75 -13.23 1.21
CA SER A 278 8.74 -12.95 -0.23
C SER A 278 7.52 -13.55 -0.90
N SER A 279 7.25 -14.83 -0.61
CA SER A 279 6.09 -15.53 -1.16
C SER A 279 4.76 -14.89 -0.74
N GLN A 280 4.67 -14.37 0.48
CA GLN A 280 3.47 -13.68 0.97
C GLN A 280 3.27 -12.33 0.26
N LEU A 281 4.33 -11.54 0.09
CA LEU A 281 4.24 -10.23 -0.57
C LEU A 281 3.76 -10.37 -2.01
N PHE A 282 4.34 -11.31 -2.75
CA PHE A 282 4.02 -11.57 -4.16
C PHE A 282 2.82 -12.51 -4.36
N LYS A 283 2.10 -12.86 -3.28
CA LYS A 283 0.91 -13.75 -3.31
C LYS A 283 1.18 -15.10 -3.98
N LEU A 284 2.38 -15.64 -3.81
CA LEU A 284 2.79 -16.95 -4.31
C LEU A 284 2.33 -18.09 -3.39
N MET A 285 1.59 -17.82 -2.33
CA MET A 285 1.15 -18.85 -1.38
C MET A 285 -0.15 -19.51 -1.82
N PHE A 286 -0.14 -20.83 -2.02
CA PHE A 286 -1.33 -21.66 -2.15
C PHE A 286 -1.42 -22.62 -0.96
N GLY A 287 -2.29 -22.29 -0.01
CA GLY A 287 -2.32 -22.97 1.29
C GLY A 287 -1.03 -22.72 2.08
N ASN A 288 -0.25 -23.79 2.32
CA ASN A 288 1.03 -23.73 3.03
C ASN A 288 2.25 -23.87 2.10
N GLU A 289 2.04 -23.91 0.80
CA GLU A 289 3.08 -24.10 -0.20
C GLU A 289 3.25 -22.83 -1.04
N SER A 290 4.49 -22.58 -1.47
CA SER A 290 4.79 -21.50 -2.42
C SER A 290 4.77 -22.07 -3.83
N VAL A 291 4.12 -21.36 -4.75
CA VAL A 291 4.07 -21.68 -6.19
C VAL A 291 5.21 -20.97 -6.94
N SER A 292 5.38 -21.30 -8.22
CA SER A 292 6.45 -20.72 -9.03
C SER A 292 6.36 -19.20 -9.11
N SER A 293 7.52 -18.55 -9.03
CA SER A 293 7.70 -17.10 -9.14
C SER A 293 7.88 -16.61 -10.58
N ASN A 294 7.95 -17.50 -11.57
CA ASN A 294 8.27 -17.14 -12.95
C ASN A 294 7.32 -16.10 -13.53
N ASP A 295 6.01 -16.26 -13.36
CA ASP A 295 5.02 -15.32 -13.90
C ASP A 295 5.17 -13.93 -13.27
N ILE A 296 5.42 -13.86 -11.95
CA ILE A 296 5.67 -12.59 -11.25
C ILE A 296 6.92 -11.90 -11.79
N VAL A 297 8.00 -12.66 -12.01
CA VAL A 297 9.25 -12.09 -12.53
C VAL A 297 9.12 -11.64 -13.98
N GLN A 298 8.38 -12.37 -14.81
CA GLN A 298 8.08 -11.94 -16.18
C GLN A 298 7.21 -10.67 -16.22
N SER A 299 6.20 -10.58 -15.33
CA SER A 299 5.40 -9.37 -15.15
C SER A 299 6.26 -8.18 -14.68
N LEU A 300 7.22 -8.41 -13.77
CA LEU A 300 8.19 -7.37 -13.36
C LEU A 300 9.00 -6.84 -14.55
N PHE A 301 9.51 -7.71 -15.42
CA PHE A 301 10.27 -7.28 -16.61
C PHE A 301 9.41 -6.57 -17.64
N SER A 302 8.15 -7.00 -17.76
CA SER A 302 7.15 -6.39 -18.63
C SER A 302 6.55 -5.11 -18.06
N GLN A 303 7.02 -4.66 -16.87
CA GLN A 303 6.52 -3.48 -16.15
C GLN A 303 5.02 -3.54 -15.83
N GLU A 304 4.51 -4.73 -15.60
CA GLU A 304 3.13 -4.97 -15.17
C GLU A 304 2.98 -4.81 -13.66
N ASP A 305 1.76 -4.50 -13.20
CA ASP A 305 1.46 -4.37 -11.76
C ASP A 305 1.48 -5.75 -11.08
N VAL A 306 2.53 -6.00 -10.29
CA VAL A 306 2.68 -7.20 -9.45
C VAL A 306 2.20 -7.00 -8.00
N GLY A 307 1.55 -5.89 -7.71
CA GLY A 307 0.97 -5.58 -6.40
C GLY A 307 1.95 -5.01 -5.37
N LEU A 308 3.13 -4.55 -5.81
CA LEU A 308 4.03 -3.72 -5.00
C LEU A 308 3.44 -2.32 -4.84
N LYS A 309 3.55 -1.74 -3.66
CA LYS A 309 2.97 -0.43 -3.31
C LYS A 309 3.99 0.69 -3.49
N TYR A 310 5.26 0.45 -3.19
CA TYR A 310 6.29 1.49 -3.14
C TYR A 310 7.31 1.35 -4.27
N VAL A 311 7.70 0.12 -4.63
CA VAL A 311 8.47 -0.15 -5.84
C VAL A 311 7.57 0.05 -7.06
N SER A 312 7.92 1.00 -7.92
CA SER A 312 7.14 1.38 -9.10
C SER A 312 7.51 0.57 -10.35
N PHE A 313 8.80 0.33 -10.57
CA PHE A 313 9.30 -0.43 -11.71
C PHE A 313 10.71 -0.99 -11.42
N VAL A 314 11.06 -2.06 -12.13
CA VAL A 314 12.36 -2.74 -12.01
C VAL A 314 13.08 -2.69 -13.35
N THR A 315 14.29 -2.13 -13.38
CA THR A 315 15.15 -2.09 -14.57
C THR A 315 16.24 -3.14 -14.50
N LEU A 316 16.66 -3.63 -15.66
CA LEU A 316 17.80 -4.54 -15.81
C LEU A 316 18.40 -4.37 -17.20
N THR A 317 19.65 -4.80 -17.36
CA THR A 317 20.33 -4.80 -18.67
C THR A 317 19.89 -5.98 -19.53
N ASP A 318 20.03 -5.82 -20.85
CA ASP A 318 19.75 -6.89 -21.82
C ASP A 318 20.59 -8.16 -21.55
N GLU A 319 21.82 -7.98 -21.05
CA GLU A 319 22.70 -9.10 -20.68
C GLU A 319 22.12 -9.95 -19.55
N ILE A 320 21.54 -9.32 -18.52
CA ILE A 320 20.91 -10.01 -17.40
C ILE A 320 19.63 -10.70 -17.85
N LEU A 321 18.85 -10.04 -18.72
CA LEU A 321 17.63 -10.62 -19.28
C LEU A 321 17.94 -11.84 -20.16
N ASP A 322 18.94 -11.73 -21.04
CA ASP A 322 19.41 -12.85 -21.87
C ASP A 322 19.97 -13.99 -21.01
N PHE A 323 20.76 -13.69 -19.98
CA PHE A 323 21.23 -14.70 -19.03
C PHE A 323 20.08 -15.45 -18.38
N HIS A 324 19.06 -14.76 -17.88
CA HIS A 324 17.88 -15.38 -17.27
C HIS A 324 17.11 -16.25 -18.27
N SER A 325 16.90 -15.76 -19.49
CA SER A 325 16.13 -16.47 -20.53
C SER A 325 16.77 -17.78 -21.00
N ARG A 326 18.10 -17.90 -20.90
CA ARG A 326 18.87 -19.09 -21.27
C ARG A 326 18.84 -20.20 -20.21
N LEU A 327 18.39 -19.89 -19.00
CA LEU A 327 18.28 -20.86 -17.92
C LEU A 327 17.05 -21.75 -18.11
N ASP A 328 17.14 -23.00 -17.66
CA ASP A 328 15.96 -23.85 -17.52
C ASP A 328 15.04 -23.33 -16.40
N ASN A 329 13.75 -23.70 -16.45
CA ASN A 329 12.74 -23.24 -15.51
C ASN A 329 13.10 -23.48 -14.03
N PHE A 330 13.86 -24.54 -13.74
CA PHE A 330 14.27 -24.84 -12.36
C PHE A 330 15.33 -23.85 -11.87
N LYS A 331 16.34 -23.57 -12.70
CA LYS A 331 17.36 -22.57 -12.39
C LYS A 331 16.78 -21.16 -12.34
N GLN A 332 15.84 -20.84 -13.23
CA GLN A 332 15.11 -19.56 -13.18
C GLN A 332 14.40 -19.40 -11.84
N GLU A 333 13.67 -20.42 -11.36
CA GLU A 333 12.99 -20.36 -10.07
C GLU A 333 13.97 -20.11 -8.90
N GLU A 334 15.12 -20.78 -8.88
CA GLU A 334 16.15 -20.59 -7.85
C GLU A 334 16.79 -19.19 -7.93
N LEU A 335 16.95 -18.66 -9.14
CA LEU A 335 17.48 -17.32 -9.40
C LEU A 335 16.48 -16.24 -8.96
N ASN A 336 15.21 -16.39 -9.32
CA ASN A 336 14.09 -15.51 -8.98
C ASN A 336 13.98 -15.24 -7.48
N LYS A 337 14.19 -16.26 -6.65
CA LYS A 337 14.11 -16.11 -5.18
C LYS A 337 15.02 -15.02 -4.64
N SER A 338 16.25 -14.91 -5.14
CA SER A 338 17.18 -13.87 -4.67
C SER A 338 16.70 -12.45 -5.01
N LEU A 339 16.08 -12.27 -6.17
CA LEU A 339 15.45 -11.00 -6.57
C LEU A 339 14.23 -10.70 -5.69
N LEU A 340 13.32 -11.67 -5.51
CA LEU A 340 12.13 -11.46 -4.70
C LEU A 340 12.47 -11.15 -3.23
N ILE A 341 13.53 -11.74 -2.69
CA ILE A 341 14.06 -11.41 -1.36
C ILE A 341 14.50 -9.94 -1.29
N ALA A 342 15.31 -9.48 -2.25
CA ALA A 342 15.79 -8.10 -2.29
C ALA A 342 14.63 -7.10 -2.41
N LEU A 343 13.69 -7.34 -3.35
CA LEU A 343 12.52 -6.50 -3.54
C LEU A 343 11.59 -6.50 -2.33
N THR A 344 11.42 -7.65 -1.66
CA THR A 344 10.61 -7.72 -0.43
C THR A 344 11.19 -6.84 0.66
N PHE A 345 12.51 -6.88 0.84
CA PHE A 345 13.19 -6.03 1.81
C PHE A 345 13.00 -4.55 1.49
N LEU A 346 13.26 -4.14 0.24
CA LEU A 346 13.09 -2.75 -0.20
C LEU A 346 11.65 -2.28 -0.01
N GLU A 347 10.68 -3.06 -0.46
CA GLU A 347 9.25 -2.74 -0.38
C GLU A 347 8.76 -2.62 1.07
N THR A 348 9.20 -3.51 1.97
CA THR A 348 8.60 -3.62 3.32
C THR A 348 9.34 -2.85 4.40
N GLU A 349 10.65 -2.65 4.27
CA GLU A 349 11.48 -2.04 5.31
C GLU A 349 12.13 -0.74 4.90
N ILE A 350 12.54 -0.56 3.64
CA ILE A 350 13.21 0.66 3.21
C ILE A 350 12.17 1.69 2.74
N LEU A 351 11.49 1.40 1.63
CA LEU A 351 10.58 2.35 0.98
C LEU A 351 9.29 2.59 1.76
N ALA A 352 8.79 1.57 2.46
CA ALA A 352 7.60 1.70 3.29
C ALA A 352 7.80 2.59 4.53
N ARG A 353 9.06 2.80 4.95
CA ARG A 353 9.42 3.52 6.17
C ARG A 353 10.17 4.83 5.90
N SER A 354 10.58 5.08 4.64
CA SER A 354 11.16 6.34 4.18
C SER A 354 10.12 7.42 3.85
N LEU A 355 8.84 7.05 3.80
CA LEU A 355 7.68 7.92 3.64
C LEU A 355 7.01 8.13 5.01
#